data_AF-A0A348V8V7-F1
#
_entry.id   AF-A0A348V8V7-F1
#
_cell.length_a   1.000
_cell.length_b   1.000
_cell.length_c   1.000
_cell.angle_alpha   90.00
_cell.angle_beta   90.00
_cell.angle_gamma   90.00
#
_symmetry.space_group_name_H-M   'P 1'
#
loop_
_entity.id
_entity.type
_entity.pdbx_description
1 polymer ?
#
loop_
_entity_poly.entity_id
_entity_poly.type
_entity_poly.pdbx_seq_one_letter_code
_entity_poly.pdbx_strand_id
1 'polypeptide(L)' 'MPIDQVIKLVSGLELDSETINTWKNGVERSLKKYLPNEMEAKGQKCPVCGHETLVYEEGCLKCRNCGASKCG' A
#
# COMPACT_ATOMS: atom_id res chain seq x y z
N MET A 1 0.60 -1.26 18.04
CA MET A 1 -0.10 -1.74 16.84
C MET A 1 0.76 -1.40 15.63
N PRO A 2 1.17 -2.36 14.81
CA PRO A 2 1.95 -2.14 13.59
C PRO A 2 1.21 -1.22 12.60
N ILE A 3 1.94 -0.33 11.91
CA ILE A 3 1.34 0.67 11.03
C ILE A 3 0.67 0.06 9.78
N ASP A 4 1.14 -1.10 9.33
CA ASP A 4 0.49 -1.89 8.28
C ASP A 4 -0.90 -2.37 8.69
N GLN A 5 -1.11 -2.68 9.98
CA GLN A 5 -2.43 -3.02 10.50
C GLN A 5 -3.34 -1.80 10.55
N VAL A 6 -2.81 -0.63 10.91
CA VAL A 6 -3.57 0.64 10.89
C VAL A 6 -4.03 0.96 9.46
N ILE A 7 -3.13 0.81 8.48
CA ILE A 7 -3.45 1.00 7.06
C ILE A 7 -4.57 0.06 6.62
N LYS A 8 -4.50 -1.23 6.99
CA LYS A 8 -5.55 -2.22 6.68
C LYS A 8 -6.89 -1.83 7.29
N LEU A 9 -6.91 -1.37 8.54
CA LEU A 9 -8.15 -0.94 9.21
C LEU A 9 -8.77 0.26 8.50
N VAL A 10 -7.98 1.30 8.19
CA VAL A 10 -8.45 2.46 7.44
C VAL A 10 -8.97 2.05 6.05
N SER A 11 -8.26 1.16 5.35
CA SER A 11 -8.68 0.63 4.03
C SER A 11 -9.97 -0.20 4.08
N GLY A 12 -10.32 -0.76 5.24
CA GLY A 12 -11.54 -1.55 5.45
C GLY A 12 -12.76 -0.74 5.90
N LEU A 13 -12.62 0.57 6.15
CA LEU A 13 -13.76 1.42 6.48
C LEU A 13 -14.66 1.57 5.26
N GLU A 14 -15.86 0.99 5.29
CA GLU A 14 -16.94 1.24 4.33
C GLU A 14 -17.96 2.17 5.00
N LEU A 15 -18.14 3.35 4.40
CA LEU A 15 -18.97 4.41 4.92
C LEU A 15 -19.83 4.93 3.76
N ASP A 16 -21.09 5.26 4.03
CA ASP A 16 -22.12 5.57 3.02
C ASP A 16 -21.89 6.87 2.22
N SER A 17 -20.74 7.53 2.41
CA SER A 17 -20.42 8.84 1.86
C SER A 17 -19.20 8.80 0.95
N GLU A 18 -19.36 9.26 -0.29
CA GLU A 18 -18.26 9.38 -1.27
C GLU A 18 -17.13 10.28 -0.77
N THR A 19 -17.44 11.35 -0.02
CA THR A 19 -16.42 12.26 0.54
C THR A 19 -15.51 11.54 1.54
N ILE A 20 -16.07 10.65 2.36
CA ILE A 20 -15.29 9.82 3.28
C ILE A 20 -14.40 8.83 2.53
N ASN A 21 -14.84 8.27 1.40
CA ASN A 21 -14.00 7.39 0.59
C ASN A 21 -12.75 8.13 0.05
N THR A 22 -12.89 9.39 -0.36
CA THR A 22 -11.73 10.21 -0.74
C THR A 22 -10.80 10.53 0.44
N TRP A 23 -11.37 10.81 1.62
CA TRP A 23 -10.60 11.04 2.84
C TRP A 23 -9.79 9.81 3.25
N LYS A 24 -10.44 8.63 3.27
CA LYS A 24 -9.84 7.34 3.57
C LYS A 24 -8.64 7.04 2.67
N ASN A 25 -8.78 7.26 1.36
CA ASN A 25 -7.69 7.11 0.40
C ASN A 25 -6.51 8.06 0.70
N GLY A 26 -6.81 9.30 1.11
CA GLY A 26 -5.79 10.29 1.51
C GLY A 26 -5.03 9.89 2.79
N VAL A 27 -5.74 9.35 3.79
CA VAL A 27 -5.13 8.85 5.02
C VAL A 27 -4.27 7.63 4.75
N GLU A 28 -4.76 6.66 3.98
CA GLU A 28 -4.00 5.47 3.58
C GLU A 28 -2.67 5.87 2.89
N ARG A 29 -2.73 6.77 1.90
CA ARG A 29 -1.53 7.27 1.19
C ARG A 29 -0.53 7.92 2.14
N SER A 30 -1.02 8.68 3.11
CA SER A 30 -0.17 9.38 4.07
C SER A 30 0.53 8.40 5.01
N LEU A 31 -0.20 7.38 5.47
CA LEU A 31 0.34 6.36 6.38
C LEU A 31 1.37 5.44 5.70
N LYS A 32 1.20 5.12 4.40
CA LYS A 32 2.17 4.30 3.64
C LYS A 32 3.59 4.87 3.62
N LYS A 33 3.75 6.19 3.75
CA LYS A 33 5.08 6.85 3.80
C LYS A 33 5.88 6.51 5.05
N TYR A 34 5.22 6.01 6.09
CA TYR A 34 5.83 5.64 7.35
C TYR A 34 6.09 4.13 7.44
N LEU A 35 5.80 3.36 6.39
CA LEU A 35 6.22 1.96 6.30
C LEU A 35 7.74 1.90 6.20
N PRO A 36 8.39 0.94 6.88
CA PRO A 36 9.82 0.71 6.71
C PRO A 36 10.14 0.39 5.24
N ASN A 37 11.24 0.96 4.73
CA ASN A 37 11.77 0.58 3.43
C ASN A 37 12.11 -0.93 3.44
N GLU A 38 11.93 -1.56 2.29
CA GLU A 38 12.10 -3.01 2.07
C GLU A 38 11.06 -3.92 2.74
N MET A 39 9.97 -3.36 3.28
CA MET A 39 8.87 -4.18 3.78
C MET A 39 8.18 -4.93 2.63
N GLU A 40 8.16 -6.26 2.71
CA GLU A 40 7.48 -7.10 1.72
C GLU A 40 5.96 -6.89 1.73
N ALA A 41 5.38 -6.66 0.55
CA ALA A 41 3.95 -6.60 0.35
C ALA A 41 3.37 -8.01 0.25
N LYS A 42 3.33 -8.71 1.39
CA LYS A 42 2.86 -10.10 1.49
C LYS A 42 1.46 -10.26 0.89
N GLY A 43 1.31 -11.22 -0.02
CA GLY A 43 0.05 -11.54 -0.69
C GLY A 43 -0.28 -10.65 -1.91
N GLN A 44 0.61 -9.74 -2.31
CA GLN A 44 0.45 -8.98 -3.55
C GLN A 44 1.40 -9.51 -4.63
N LYS A 45 0.85 -9.76 -5.82
CA LYS A 45 1.61 -10.10 -7.03
C LYS A 45 1.90 -8.86 -7.84
N CYS A 46 3.10 -8.78 -8.40
CA CYS A 46 3.44 -7.76 -9.36
C CYS A 46 2.49 -7.84 -10.56
N PRO A 47 1.78 -6.76 -10.93
CA PRO A 47 0.86 -6.78 -12.07
C PRO A 47 1.58 -6.89 -13.42
N VAL A 48 2.90 -6.68 -13.44
CA VAL A 48 3.71 -6.71 -14.67
C VAL A 48 4.30 -8.10 -14.91
N CYS A 49 4.91 -8.72 -13.88
CA CYS A 49 5.60 -10.00 -14.03
C CYS A 49 4.99 -11.17 -13.25
N GLY A 50 3.92 -10.94 -12.48
CA GLY A 50 3.21 -11.99 -11.73
C GLY A 50 3.90 -12.55 -10.49
N HIS A 51 5.15 -12.13 -10.20
CA HIS A 51 5.91 -12.57 -9.03
C HIS A 51 5.52 -11.80 -7.75
N GLU A 52 5.56 -12.48 -6.60
CA GLU A 52 5.32 -11.90 -5.26
C GLU A 52 6.60 -11.26 -4.69
N THR A 53 7.26 -10.42 -5.49
CA THR A 53 8.53 -9.75 -5.14
C THR A 53 8.35 -8.24 -4.96
N LEU A 54 7.15 -7.84 -4.53
CA LEU A 54 6.79 -6.46 -4.27
C LEU A 54 7.24 -6.04 -2.86
N VAL A 55 7.93 -4.90 -2.78
CA VAL A 55 8.41 -4.28 -1.54
C VAL A 55 7.98 -2.82 -1.48
N TYR A 56 7.77 -2.29 -0.27
CA TYR A 56 7.56 -0.86 -0.05
C TYR A 56 8.92 -0.15 0.03
N GLU A 57 9.08 0.88 -0.78
CA GLU A 57 10.28 1.73 -0.80
C GLU A 57 9.82 3.18 -1.07
N GLU A 58 10.17 4.11 -0.18
CA GLU A 58 9.85 5.54 -0.30
C GLU A 58 8.34 5.84 -0.47
N GLY A 59 7.48 5.01 0.12
CA GLY A 59 6.02 5.14 0.00
C GLY A 59 5.44 4.66 -1.34
N CYS A 60 6.25 4.02 -2.18
CA CYS A 60 5.83 3.36 -3.41
C CYS A 60 6.00 1.84 -3.30
N LEU A 61 5.20 1.10 -4.06
CA LEU A 61 5.30 -0.35 -4.18
C LEU A 61 6.23 -0.69 -5.35
N LYS A 62 7.37 -1.32 -5.11
CA LYS A 62 8.39 -1.64 -6.12
C LYS A 62 8.59 -3.13 -6.26
N CYS A 63 8.70 -3.62 -7.49
CA CYS A 63 8.98 -5.02 -7.79
C CYS A 63 10.49 -5.24 -7.91
N ARG A 64 11.06 -6.11 -7.07
CA ARG A 64 12.48 -6.48 -7.14
C ARG A 64 12.83 -7.31 -8.38
N ASN A 65 11.85 -7.97 -9.00
CA ASN A 65 12.09 -8.84 -10.15
C ASN A 65 12.11 -8.11 -11.50
N CYS A 66 11.17 -7.19 -11.74
CA CYS A 66 11.04 -6.51 -13.04
C CYS A 66 11.20 -4.98 -12.96
N GLY A 67 11.45 -4.43 -11.77
CA GLY A 67 11.66 -2.98 -11.57
C GLY A 67 10.38 -2.13 -11.63
N ALA A 68 9.20 -2.73 -11.83
CA ALA A 68 7.95 -1.98 -11.86
C ALA A 68 7.69 -1.27 -10.52
N SER A 69 7.30 0.00 -10.56
CA SER A 69 6.92 0.77 -9.37
C SER A 69 5.51 1.33 -9.51
N LYS A 70 4.77 1.37 -8.40
CA LYS A 70 3.45 2.00 -8.30
C LYS A 70 3.38 2.84 -7.02
N CYS A 71 3.30 4.14 -7.19
CA CYS A 71 3.08 5.10 -6.11
C CYS A 71 1.57 5.37 -6.00
N GLY A 72 1.00 5.29 -4.80
CA GLY A 72 -0.46 5.21 -4.65
C GLY A 72 -0.98 5.54 -3.26
#